data_AF-A0A1G0Y020-F1
#
_entry.id   AF-A0A1G0Y020-F1
#
_cell.length_a   1.000
_cell.length_b   1.000
_cell.length_c   1.000
_cell.angle_alpha   90.00
_cell.angle_beta   90.00
_cell.angle_gamma   90.00
#
_symmetry.space_group_name_H-M   'P 1'
#
loop_
_entity.id
_entity.type
_entity.pdbx_description
1 polymer ?
#
loop_
_entity_poly.entity_id
_entity_poly.type
_entity_poly.pdbx_seq_one_letter_code
_entity_poly.pdbx_strand_id
1 'polypeptide(L)'
;MFFKTKCYLLFLFTGVILLLSQCAMASDLYWLCGPDEDGCPEDGYQFCVCIPHNDVEASKPYCLDFDELSCTPLSKTAHCDSHFVFQDQTSCLATIFHSIPDNPCTLTTKSFCSEHHTAFCEESGKPDTCQYPKNRSFNHTPLESFD
;
A
#
# COMPACT_ATOMS: atom_id res chain seq x y z
N MET A 1 -15.66 -41.40 -41.81
CA MET A 1 -14.47 -40.73 -41.26
C MET A 1 -14.90 -39.38 -40.66
N PHE A 2 -15.63 -39.35 -39.54
CA PHE A 2 -16.25 -38.09 -39.03
C PHE A 2 -16.27 -37.94 -37.49
N PHE A 3 -15.63 -38.84 -36.74
CA PHE A 3 -15.71 -38.82 -35.26
C PHE A 3 -14.53 -38.14 -34.55
N LYS A 4 -13.44 -37.79 -35.26
CA LYS A 4 -12.21 -37.26 -34.62
C LYS A 4 -12.25 -35.75 -34.33
N THR A 5 -13.12 -34.99 -35.00
CA THR A 5 -13.08 -33.51 -34.96
C THR A 5 -13.75 -32.91 -33.73
N LYS A 6 -14.71 -33.63 -33.10
CA LYS A 6 -15.49 -33.11 -31.97
C LYS A 6 -14.73 -33.14 -30.62
N CYS A 7 -13.77 -34.04 -30.42
CA CYS A 7 -12.96 -34.08 -29.18
C CYS A 7 -11.96 -32.93 -29.09
N TYR A 8 -11.38 -32.48 -30.21
CA TYR A 8 -10.40 -31.40 -30.22
C TYR A 8 -10.99 -30.06 -29.78
N LEU A 9 -12.24 -29.79 -30.17
CA LEU A 9 -12.95 -28.57 -29.77
C LEU A 9 -13.22 -28.54 -28.26
N LEU A 10 -13.53 -29.69 -27.65
CA LEU A 10 -13.78 -29.79 -26.21
C LEU A 10 -12.51 -29.58 -25.37
N PHE A 11 -11.36 -30.09 -25.84
CA PHE A 11 -10.05 -29.87 -25.19
C PHE A 11 -9.54 -28.43 -25.33
N LEU A 12 -9.87 -27.75 -26.43
CA LEU A 12 -9.49 -26.34 -26.63
C LEU A 12 -10.28 -25.40 -25.70
N PHE A 13 -11.56 -25.69 -25.43
CA PHE A 13 -12.37 -24.85 -24.53
C PHE A 13 -11.96 -24.99 -23.06
N THR A 14 -11.60 -26.18 -22.57
CA THR A 14 -11.14 -26.35 -21.17
C THR A 14 -9.76 -25.74 -20.91
N GLY A 15 -8.87 -25.71 -21.91
CA GLY A 15 -7.57 -25.04 -21.79
C GLY A 15 -7.68 -23.52 -21.69
N VAL A 16 -8.63 -22.90 -22.40
CA VAL A 16 -8.84 -21.45 -22.37
C VAL A 16 -9.48 -20.97 -21.05
N ILE A 17 -10.35 -21.77 -20.44
CA ILE A 17 -10.96 -21.43 -19.14
C ILE A 17 -9.92 -21.44 -18.01
N LEU A 18 -8.93 -22.35 -18.06
CA LEU A 18 -7.84 -22.42 -17.07
C LEU A 18 -6.84 -21.24 -17.18
N LEU A 19 -6.70 -20.64 -18.36
CA LEU A 19 -5.86 -19.45 -18.60
C LEU A 19 -6.49 -18.15 -18.11
N LEU A 20 -7.82 -18.09 -17.95
CA LEU A 20 -8.55 -16.89 -17.52
C LEU A 20 -8.73 -16.78 -16.00
N SER A 21 -8.44 -17.85 -15.23
CA SER A 21 -8.54 -17.84 -13.75
C SER A 21 -7.29 -17.30 -13.03
N GLN A 22 -6.32 -16.74 -13.75
CA GLN A 22 -5.31 -15.86 -13.15
C GLN A 22 -5.94 -14.48 -12.89
N CYS A 23 -7.02 -14.46 -12.11
CA CYS A 23 -7.55 -13.23 -11.55
C CYS A 23 -6.43 -12.56 -10.76
N ALA A 24 -6.15 -11.32 -11.11
CA ALA A 24 -5.24 -10.44 -10.39
C ALA A 24 -5.66 -10.41 -8.90
N MET A 25 -4.97 -11.19 -8.08
CA MET A 25 -5.03 -11.05 -6.63
C MET A 25 -4.28 -9.77 -6.33
N ALA A 26 -5.00 -8.65 -6.22
CA ALA A 26 -4.41 -7.46 -5.61
C ALA A 26 -3.95 -7.85 -4.19
N SER A 27 -2.73 -7.47 -3.81
CA SER A 27 -2.23 -7.73 -2.47
C SER A 27 -3.23 -7.19 -1.45
N ASP A 28 -3.64 -8.04 -0.51
CA ASP A 28 -4.54 -7.63 0.58
C ASP A 28 -3.75 -7.02 1.75
N LEU A 29 -2.43 -6.85 1.57
CA LEU A 29 -1.49 -6.38 2.58
C LEU A 29 -1.21 -4.88 2.43
N TYR A 30 -1.11 -4.20 3.58
CA TYR A 30 -0.88 -2.77 3.70
C TYR A 30 0.14 -2.50 4.80
N TRP A 31 0.96 -1.48 4.63
CA TRP A 31 1.76 -0.88 5.69
C TRP A 31 0.91 0.10 6.47
N LEU A 32 0.81 -0.11 7.78
CA LEU A 32 0.17 0.77 8.74
C LEU A 32 1.24 1.70 9.34
N CYS A 33 1.24 2.96 8.92
CA CYS A 33 2.15 3.99 9.41
C CYS A 33 1.39 4.97 10.31
N GLY A 34 2.01 5.31 11.44
CA GLY A 34 1.50 6.33 12.36
C GLY A 34 1.97 7.72 11.97
N PRO A 35 1.47 8.77 12.62
CA PRO A 35 1.92 10.14 12.39
C PRO A 35 3.22 10.50 13.12
N ASP A 36 3.74 9.63 13.99
CA ASP A 36 4.85 9.93 14.90
C ASP A 36 5.78 8.72 15.11
N GLU A 37 6.93 8.95 15.73
CA GLU A 37 8.00 7.99 16.04
C GLU A 37 7.55 6.80 16.88
N ASP A 38 6.40 6.90 17.58
CA ASP A 38 5.80 5.81 18.36
C ASP A 38 4.95 4.83 17.51
N GLY A 39 4.76 5.13 16.22
CA GLY A 39 3.94 4.34 15.31
C GLY A 39 2.44 4.49 15.56
N CYS A 40 1.71 3.37 15.51
CA CYS A 40 0.25 3.35 15.61
C CYS A 40 -0.23 2.75 16.94
N PRO A 41 -0.66 3.57 17.91
CA PRO A 41 -1.22 3.06 19.16
C PRO A 41 -2.62 2.45 18.93
N GLU A 42 -2.99 1.47 19.75
CA GLU A 42 -4.23 0.70 19.58
C GLU A 42 -5.52 1.54 19.63
N ASP A 43 -5.49 2.66 20.35
CA ASP A 43 -6.58 3.63 20.46
C ASP A 43 -6.50 4.76 19.42
N GLY A 44 -5.44 4.81 18.62
CA GLY A 44 -5.13 5.88 17.67
C GLY A 44 -5.16 5.49 16.20
N TYR A 45 -5.63 4.29 15.83
CA TYR A 45 -5.59 3.83 14.43
C TYR A 45 -6.25 4.78 13.42
N GLN A 46 -7.27 5.54 13.82
CA GLN A 46 -7.91 6.56 12.98
C GLN A 46 -7.00 7.72 12.55
N PHE A 47 -5.87 7.91 13.24
CA PHE A 47 -4.82 8.87 12.90
C PHE A 47 -3.69 8.25 12.09
N CYS A 48 -3.72 6.93 11.91
CA CYS A 48 -2.79 6.19 11.07
C CYS A 48 -3.25 6.13 9.62
N VAL A 49 -2.29 5.79 8.77
CA VAL A 49 -2.51 5.61 7.34
C VAL A 49 -2.17 4.18 6.92
N CYS A 50 -2.91 3.68 5.94
CA CYS A 50 -2.66 2.41 5.29
C CYS A 50 -2.17 2.63 3.86
N ILE A 51 -1.00 2.08 3.57
CA ILE A 51 -0.30 2.23 2.29
C ILE A 51 -0.14 0.85 1.65
N PRO A 52 -0.53 0.66 0.38
CA PRO A 52 -0.41 -0.63 -0.28
C PRO A 52 1.00 -1.24 -0.18
N HIS A 53 1.08 -2.51 0.24
CA HIS A 53 2.32 -3.27 0.20
C HIS A 53 2.61 -3.72 -1.24
N ASN A 54 3.82 -3.46 -1.74
CA ASN A 54 4.24 -3.91 -3.06
C ASN A 54 4.95 -5.27 -2.96
N ASP A 55 4.23 -6.38 -3.15
CA ASP A 55 4.78 -7.74 -3.01
C ASP A 55 6.07 -8.01 -3.84
N VAL A 56 6.26 -7.28 -4.94
CA VAL A 56 7.36 -7.50 -5.90
C VAL A 56 8.60 -6.68 -5.55
N GLU A 57 8.40 -5.45 -5.07
CA GLU A 57 9.48 -4.49 -4.84
C GLU A 57 9.73 -4.23 -3.35
N ALA A 58 8.83 -4.59 -2.43
CA ALA A 58 8.85 -4.11 -1.05
C ALA A 58 10.14 -4.39 -0.27
N SER A 59 10.88 -5.45 -0.62
CA SER A 59 12.17 -5.82 -0.01
C SER A 59 13.40 -5.34 -0.79
N LYS A 60 13.19 -4.56 -1.86
CA LYS A 60 14.24 -3.97 -2.69
C LYS A 60 14.39 -2.49 -2.35
N PRO A 61 15.50 -1.84 -2.77
CA PRO A 61 15.71 -0.43 -2.45
C PRO A 61 14.64 0.50 -3.01
N TYR A 62 14.28 1.50 -2.21
CA TYR A 62 13.36 2.59 -2.58
C TYR A 62 14.10 3.93 -2.58
N CYS A 63 13.63 4.83 -3.43
CA CYS A 63 14.02 6.23 -3.46
C CYS A 63 12.96 7.08 -2.76
N LEU A 64 13.38 7.89 -1.80
CA LEU A 64 12.57 8.96 -1.23
C LEU A 64 12.71 10.22 -2.09
N ASP A 65 11.59 10.68 -2.64
CA ASP A 65 11.46 12.04 -3.15
C ASP A 65 11.07 12.95 -1.97
N PHE A 66 11.99 13.80 -1.53
CA PHE A 66 11.78 14.69 -0.38
C PHE A 66 10.84 15.86 -0.69
N ASP A 67 10.79 16.30 -1.96
CA ASP A 67 9.92 17.42 -2.37
C ASP A 67 8.47 16.95 -2.46
N GLU A 68 8.25 15.75 -2.98
CA GLU A 68 6.92 15.16 -3.08
C GLU A 68 6.50 14.37 -1.85
N LEU A 69 7.42 14.06 -0.93
CA LEU A 69 7.23 13.13 0.18
C LEU A 69 6.67 11.78 -0.32
N SER A 70 7.39 11.15 -1.24
CA SER A 70 6.94 9.90 -1.87
C SER A 70 8.05 8.87 -1.97
N CYS A 71 7.68 7.60 -1.82
CA CYS A 71 8.60 6.47 -1.90
C CYS A 71 8.34 5.68 -3.19
N THR A 72 9.35 5.61 -4.04
CA THR A 72 9.28 4.87 -5.31
C THR A 72 10.34 3.78 -5.37
N PRO A 73 10.05 2.58 -5.91
CA PRO A 73 11.08 1.56 -6.08
C PRO A 73 12.24 2.12 -6.90
N LEU A 74 13.48 1.91 -6.46
CA LEU A 74 14.66 2.41 -7.15
C LEU A 74 14.75 1.87 -8.60
N SER A 75 14.19 0.67 -8.83
CA SER A 75 14.06 0.05 -10.16
C SER A 75 13.20 0.84 -11.15
N LYS A 76 12.31 1.71 -10.66
CA LYS A 76 11.38 2.54 -11.45
C LYS A 76 11.80 4.01 -11.53
N THR A 77 12.90 4.38 -10.89
CA THR A 77 13.34 5.79 -10.74
C THR A 77 14.61 6.03 -11.54
N ALA A 78 14.60 7.05 -12.41
CA ALA A 78 15.72 7.32 -13.32
C ALA A 78 16.95 7.92 -12.62
N HIS A 79 16.73 8.71 -11.56
CA HIS A 79 17.78 9.30 -10.75
C HIS A 79 17.30 9.42 -9.31
N CYS A 80 18.08 8.90 -8.37
CA CYS A 80 17.86 9.06 -6.94
C CYS A 80 19.18 9.51 -6.32
N ASP A 81 19.15 10.55 -5.47
CA ASP A 81 20.32 10.86 -4.65
C ASP A 81 20.59 9.68 -3.71
N SER A 82 21.85 9.24 -3.65
CA SER A 82 22.26 8.15 -2.77
C SER A 82 21.92 8.37 -1.29
N HIS A 83 21.80 9.63 -0.85
CA HIS A 83 21.39 9.98 0.51
C HIS A 83 19.90 9.69 0.79
N PHE A 84 19.08 9.54 -0.25
CA PHE A 84 17.64 9.26 -0.16
C PHE A 84 17.27 7.85 -0.64
N VAL A 85 18.25 6.94 -0.67
CA VAL A 85 18.02 5.52 -0.97
C VAL A 85 17.84 4.75 0.33
N PHE A 86 16.71 4.09 0.45
CA PHE A 86 16.32 3.23 1.55
C PHE A 86 16.39 1.75 1.13
N GLN A 87 16.59 0.85 2.08
CA GLN A 87 16.83 -0.57 1.79
C GLN A 87 15.57 -1.30 1.31
N ASP A 88 14.40 -0.83 1.75
CA ASP A 88 13.10 -1.44 1.50
C ASP A 88 11.97 -0.38 1.52
N GLN A 89 10.75 -0.81 1.18
CA GLN A 89 9.58 0.07 1.16
C GLN A 89 9.26 0.63 2.55
N THR A 90 9.34 -0.20 3.60
CA THR A 90 8.89 0.19 4.95
C THR A 90 9.80 1.23 5.58
N SER A 91 11.12 1.13 5.42
CA SER A 91 12.08 2.12 5.92
C SER A 91 11.96 3.47 5.20
N CYS A 92 11.63 3.45 3.90
CA CYS A 92 11.32 4.66 3.16
C CYS A 92 10.03 5.33 3.68
N LEU A 93 8.94 4.56 3.82
CA LEU A 93 7.66 5.06 4.32
C LEU A 93 7.76 5.56 5.76
N ALA A 94 8.48 4.85 6.63
CA ALA A 94 8.73 5.29 8.01
C ALA A 94 9.44 6.64 8.04
N THR A 95 10.30 6.96 7.07
CA THR A 95 10.91 8.28 6.98
C THR A 95 9.91 9.38 6.62
N ILE A 96 8.93 9.11 5.76
CA ILE A 96 7.86 10.07 5.43
C ILE A 96 7.00 10.37 6.66
N PHE A 97 6.63 9.33 7.41
CA PHE A 97 5.58 9.41 8.42
C PHE A 97 6.09 9.57 9.85
N HIS A 98 7.25 9.02 10.17
CA HIS A 98 7.86 9.06 11.50
C HIS A 98 9.20 9.83 11.52
N SER A 99 9.68 10.36 10.38
CA SER A 99 11.02 10.97 10.24
C SER A 99 12.22 10.07 10.58
N ILE A 100 11.98 8.81 10.96
CA ILE A 100 13.02 7.84 11.35
C ILE A 100 12.73 6.49 10.69
N PRO A 101 13.71 5.87 10.00
CA PRO A 101 13.52 4.58 9.33
C PRO A 101 13.49 3.38 10.29
N ASP A 102 14.03 3.52 11.50
CA ASP A 102 14.25 2.44 12.47
C ASP A 102 12.98 2.01 13.23
N ASN A 103 11.88 2.78 13.14
CA ASN A 103 10.57 2.32 13.59
C ASN A 103 9.65 2.06 12.37
N PRO A 104 9.72 0.85 11.79
CA PRO A 104 9.04 0.54 10.54
C PRO A 104 7.53 0.45 10.72
N CYS A 105 6.80 0.84 9.68
CA CYS A 105 5.36 0.65 9.62
C CYS A 105 4.99 -0.84 9.75
N THR A 106 3.90 -1.12 10.45
CA THR A 106 3.45 -2.51 10.72
C THR A 106 2.69 -3.07 9.53
N LEU A 107 2.98 -4.30 9.12
CA LEU A 107 2.21 -4.96 8.06
C LEU A 107 0.84 -5.40 8.58
N THR A 108 -0.22 -5.06 7.86
CA THR A 108 -1.62 -5.37 8.20
C THR A 108 -2.43 -5.71 6.94
N THR A 109 -3.74 -5.92 7.10
CA THR A 109 -4.67 -6.22 5.99
C THR A 109 -5.56 -5.03 5.65
N LYS A 110 -6.11 -5.03 4.43
CA LYS A 110 -7.13 -4.05 4.02
C LYS A 110 -8.36 -4.05 4.93
N SER A 111 -8.77 -5.24 5.41
CA SER A 111 -9.91 -5.38 6.31
C SER A 111 -9.67 -4.66 7.63
N PHE A 112 -8.49 -4.83 8.22
CA PHE A 112 -8.09 -4.13 9.44
C PHE A 112 -8.17 -2.61 9.27
N CYS A 113 -7.56 -2.08 8.20
CA CYS A 113 -7.58 -0.65 7.89
C CYS A 113 -9.02 -0.11 7.77
N SER A 114 -9.90 -0.88 7.12
CA SER A 114 -11.30 -0.52 6.92
C SER A 114 -12.10 -0.56 8.23
N GLU A 115 -11.90 -1.59 9.06
CA GLU A 115 -12.55 -1.74 10.37
C GLU A 115 -12.15 -0.63 11.35
N HIS A 116 -10.88 -0.23 11.31
CA HIS A 116 -10.31 0.81 12.17
C HIS A 116 -10.40 2.23 11.58
N HIS A 117 -11.06 2.40 10.42
CA HIS A 117 -11.29 3.69 9.77
C HIS A 117 -9.99 4.48 9.48
N THR A 118 -8.91 3.78 9.16
CA THR A 118 -7.64 4.41 8.79
C THR A 118 -7.75 5.04 7.41
N ALA A 119 -6.96 6.08 7.14
CA ALA A 119 -6.90 6.65 5.79
C ALA A 119 -6.13 5.73 4.85
N PHE A 120 -6.52 5.67 3.57
CA PHE A 120 -5.81 4.91 2.54
C PHE A 120 -5.05 5.86 1.62
N CYS A 121 -3.74 5.68 1.50
CA CYS A 121 -2.90 6.45 0.58
C CYS A 121 -2.56 5.64 -0.68
N GLU A 122 -1.97 6.29 -1.67
CA GLU A 122 -1.38 5.59 -2.82
C GLU A 122 -0.14 4.78 -2.41
N GLU A 123 0.28 3.83 -3.26
CA GLU A 123 1.43 2.93 -3.00
C GLU A 123 2.73 3.67 -2.67
N SER A 124 2.89 4.89 -3.19
CA SER A 124 4.03 5.75 -2.92
C SER A 124 4.06 6.31 -1.49
N GLY A 125 2.96 6.20 -0.74
CA GLY A 125 2.83 6.75 0.60
C GLY A 125 2.66 8.27 0.65
N LYS A 126 2.42 8.92 -0.49
CA LYS A 126 2.34 10.38 -0.56
C LYS A 126 1.19 10.93 0.32
N PRO A 127 1.45 11.80 1.32
CA PRO A 127 0.43 12.18 2.32
C PRO A 127 -0.81 12.87 1.75
N ASP A 128 -0.69 13.62 0.65
CA ASP A 128 -1.81 14.33 0.00
C ASP A 128 -2.78 13.39 -0.75
N THR A 129 -2.37 12.15 -0.99
CA THR A 129 -3.21 11.12 -1.64
C THR A 129 -4.09 10.37 -0.66
N CYS A 130 -3.87 10.53 0.64
CA CYS A 130 -4.55 9.78 1.69
C CYS A 130 -6.03 10.17 1.80
N GLN A 131 -6.92 9.18 1.68
CA GLN A 131 -8.37 9.38 1.73
C GLN A 131 -9.01 8.47 2.78
N TYR A 132 -9.88 9.05 3.59
CA TYR A 132 -10.68 8.28 4.53
C TYR A 132 -11.78 7.49 3.79
N PRO A 133 -12.14 6.28 4.27
CA PRO A 133 -13.26 5.52 3.75
C PRO A 133 -14.53 6.38 3.75
N LYS A 134 -15.28 6.41 2.63
CA LYS A 134 -16.45 7.28 2.42
C LYS A 134 -17.64 7.06 3.37
N ASN A 135 -17.51 6.20 4.37
CA ASN A 135 -18.56 5.82 5.32
C ASN A 135 -18.57 6.66 6.61
N ARG A 136 -18.24 7.97 6.56
CA ARG A 136 -18.60 8.91 7.63
C ARG A 136 -19.05 10.28 7.12
N SER A 137 -20.26 10.67 7.52
CA SER A 137 -20.53 12.03 8.00
C SER A 137 -19.69 12.24 9.26
N PHE A 138 -18.59 12.98 9.17
CA PHE A 138 -17.93 13.54 10.34
C PHE A 138 -18.73 14.76 10.78
N ASN A 139 -19.39 14.67 11.94
CA ASN A 139 -19.69 15.87 12.72
C ASN A 139 -18.34 16.40 13.22
N HIS A 140 -17.83 17.43 12.55
CA HIS A 140 -16.71 18.20 13.07
C HIS A 140 -17.15 18.89 14.36
N THR A 141 -16.66 18.42 15.51
CA THR A 141 -16.48 19.30 16.66
C THR A 141 -15.12 19.97 16.45
N PRO A 142 -15.04 21.31 16.32
CA PRO A 142 -13.78 22.00 16.17
C PRO A 142 -12.89 21.76 17.39
N LEU A 143 -11.59 21.51 17.15
CA LEU A 143 -10.56 21.56 18.17
C LEU A 143 -10.58 22.93 18.84
N GLU A 144 -10.94 22.98 20.13
CA GLU A 144 -10.67 24.13 20.97
C GLU A 144 -9.16 24.38 20.99
N SER A 145 -8.79 25.59 20.60
CA SER A 145 -7.47 26.17 20.80
C SER A 145 -7.16 26.20 22.29
N PHE A 146 -6.15 25.44 22.71
CA PHE A 146 -5.52 25.67 24.00
C PHE A 146 -4.55 26.85 23.84
N ASP A 147 -4.97 28.02 24.32
CA ASP A 147 -4.09 29.11 24.75
C ASP A 147 -3.40 28.75 26.08
#